data_AF-A0A9D1DDI2-F1
#
_entry.id   AF-A0A9D1DDI2-F1
#
_cell.length_a   1.000
_cell.length_b   1.000
_cell.length_c   1.000
_cell.angle_alpha   90.00
_cell.angle_beta   90.00
_cell.angle_gamma   90.00
#
_symmetry.space_group_name_H-M   'P 1'
#
loop_
_entity.id
_entity.type
_entity.pdbx_description
1 polymer ?
#
loop_
_entity_poly.entity_id
_entity_poly.type
_entity_poly.pdbx_seq_one_letter_code
_entity_poly.pdbx_strand_id
1 'polypeptide(L)'
;MVQLSQLYGELRKQDIHLYLKDIGFSQAATIEYQKKYAIFLDPACFSSLRNMKAVLAHEIGHCATGCTHRMSSPIDLVERHEYKAERWAIESCLPFRSLRQAMREGFQEPWQLA
;
A
#
# COMPACT_ATOMS: atom_id res chain seq x y z
N MET A 1 -1.12 5.06 -13.42
CA MET A 1 -0.97 5.31 -11.95
C MET A 1 -2.29 5.15 -11.16
N VAL A 2 -2.27 4.47 -9.99
CA VAL A 2 -3.46 4.28 -9.13
C VAL A 2 -4.08 5.62 -8.68
N GLN A 3 -5.41 5.67 -8.67
CA GLN A 3 -6.16 6.85 -8.22
C GLN A 3 -6.35 6.82 -6.70
N LEU A 4 -6.30 7.99 -6.07
CA LEU A 4 -6.48 8.09 -4.62
C LEU A 4 -7.87 7.57 -4.19
N SER A 5 -8.89 7.80 -5.02
CA SER A 5 -10.26 7.29 -4.83
C SER A 5 -10.33 5.76 -4.75
N GLN A 6 -9.46 5.05 -5.48
CA GLN A 6 -9.38 3.58 -5.44
C GLN A 6 -8.80 3.12 -4.11
N LEU A 7 -7.74 3.76 -3.61
CA LEU A 7 -7.15 3.46 -2.29
C LEU A 7 -8.17 3.71 -1.17
N TYR A 8 -8.88 4.84 -1.19
CA TYR A 8 -9.98 5.09 -0.25
C TYR A 8 -11.13 4.09 -0.38
N GLY A 9 -11.38 3.57 -1.59
CA GLY A 9 -12.32 2.48 -1.81
C GLY A 9 -11.90 1.20 -1.10
N GLU A 10 -10.63 0.83 -1.19
CA GLU A 10 -10.08 -0.35 -0.51
C GLU A 10 -10.10 -0.20 1.02
N LEU A 11 -9.75 0.98 1.55
CA LEU A 11 -9.87 1.26 2.98
C LEU A 11 -11.29 1.00 3.51
N ARG A 12 -12.31 1.52 2.81
CA ARG A 12 -13.72 1.32 3.19
C ARG A 12 -14.16 -0.14 3.06
N LYS A 13 -13.75 -0.80 1.99
CA LYS A 13 -14.11 -2.21 1.72
C LYS A 13 -13.57 -3.17 2.78
N GLN A 14 -12.40 -2.85 3.33
CA GLN A 14 -11.69 -3.68 4.31
C GLN A 14 -11.89 -3.20 5.76
N ASP A 15 -12.75 -2.19 5.98
CA ASP A 15 -12.98 -1.57 7.30
C ASP A 15 -11.68 -1.09 7.98
N ILE A 16 -10.79 -0.48 7.19
CA ILE A 16 -9.52 0.07 7.67
C ILE A 16 -9.70 1.55 8.03
N HIS A 17 -9.32 1.91 9.25
CA HIS A 17 -9.34 3.30 9.69
C HIS A 17 -8.06 4.03 9.29
N LEU A 18 -8.18 5.15 8.60
CA LEU A 18 -7.04 6.01 8.25
C LEU A 18 -7.00 7.26 9.14
N TYR A 19 -5.87 7.49 9.79
CA TYR A 19 -5.60 8.65 10.61
C TYR A 19 -4.45 9.46 10.01
N LEU A 20 -4.71 10.73 9.71
CA LEU A 20 -3.67 11.68 9.32
C LEU A 20 -3.07 12.29 10.57
N LYS A 21 -1.86 11.88 10.94
CA LYS A 21 -1.24 12.25 12.22
C LYS A 21 0.27 12.24 12.09
N ASP A 22 0.90 13.25 12.66
CA ASP A 22 2.34 13.23 12.94
C ASP A 22 2.63 12.13 13.97
N ILE A 23 3.35 11.10 13.52
CA ILE A 23 3.78 9.97 14.34
C ILE A 23 5.23 10.13 14.82
N GLY A 24 6.01 11.06 14.28
CA GLY A 24 7.33 11.44 14.77
C GLY A 24 8.50 10.46 14.51
N PHE A 25 8.24 9.24 14.01
CA PHE A 25 9.29 8.23 13.79
C PHE A 25 9.23 7.53 12.41
N SER A 26 8.18 7.75 11.62
CA SER A 26 8.02 7.20 10.28
C SER A 26 7.05 8.06 9.47
N GLN A 27 7.00 7.86 8.16
CA GLN A 27 6.00 8.45 7.27
C GLN A 27 4.61 7.79 7.39
N ALA A 28 4.58 6.52 7.79
CA ALA A 28 3.35 5.76 8.02
C ALA A 28 3.59 4.59 8.97
N ALA A 29 2.51 4.07 9.56
CA ALA A 29 2.51 2.87 10.36
C ALA A 29 1.14 2.18 10.31
N THR A 30 1.13 0.86 10.21
CA THR A 30 -0.08 0.03 10.33
C THR A 30 -0.12 -0.67 11.69
N ILE A 31 -1.27 -0.62 12.34
CA ILE A 31 -1.57 -1.37 13.56
C ILE A 31 -2.71 -2.34 13.28
N GLU A 32 -2.53 -3.57 13.73
CA GLU A 32 -3.60 -4.57 13.81
C GLU A 32 -3.96 -4.79 15.28
N TYR A 33 -5.25 -4.78 15.58
CA TYR A 33 -5.79 -5.15 16.88
C TYR A 33 -7.09 -5.91 16.72
N GLN A 34 -7.10 -7.19 17.15
CA GLN A 34 -8.28 -8.06 17.07
C GLN A 34 -8.88 -8.13 15.66
N LYS A 35 -8.02 -8.26 14.64
CA LYS A 35 -8.34 -8.28 13.20
C LYS A 35 -8.97 -6.99 12.67
N LYS A 36 -8.88 -5.89 13.42
CA LYS A 36 -9.17 -4.55 12.93
C LYS A 36 -7.87 -3.84 12.62
N TYR A 37 -7.89 -2.99 11.60
CA TYR A 37 -6.71 -2.31 11.13
C TYR A 37 -6.85 -0.79 11.22
N ALA A 38 -5.78 -0.14 11.63
CA ALA A 38 -5.63 1.30 11.57
C ALA A 38 -4.31 1.65 10.88
N ILE A 39 -4.36 2.59 9.94
CA ILE A 39 -3.21 3.16 9.27
C ILE A 39 -3.03 4.57 9.78
N PHE A 40 -1.84 4.88 10.28
CA PHE A 40 -1.41 6.23 10.58
C PHE A 40 -0.52 6.69 9.44
N LEU A 41 -0.82 7.84 8.87
CA LEU A 41 -0.06 8.42 7.78
C LEU A 41 0.28 9.85 8.15
N ASP A 42 1.55 10.23 8.07
CA ASP A 42 2.01 11.59 8.34
C ASP A 42 2.13 12.37 7.02
N PRO A 43 1.19 13.26 6.68
CA PRO A 43 1.23 14.00 5.44
C PRO A 43 2.48 14.90 5.30
N ALA A 44 3.07 15.33 6.42
CA ALA A 44 4.22 16.24 6.41
C ALA A 44 5.50 15.54 5.92
N CYS A 45 5.57 14.21 5.98
CA CYS A 45 6.71 13.44 5.49
C CYS A 45 6.76 13.29 3.96
N PHE A 46 5.70 13.68 3.21
CA PHE A 46 5.60 13.43 1.78
C PHE A 46 5.86 14.67 0.93
N SER A 47 6.89 14.61 0.08
CA SER A 47 7.19 15.64 -0.92
C SER A 47 6.32 15.54 -2.19
N SER A 48 5.56 14.45 -2.37
CA SER A 48 4.68 14.28 -3.51
C SER A 48 3.49 13.35 -3.23
N LEU A 49 2.37 13.60 -3.93
CA LEU A 49 1.21 12.70 -3.94
C LEU A 49 1.54 11.31 -4.50
N ARG A 50 2.58 11.20 -5.33
CA ARG A 50 3.05 9.90 -5.84
C ARG A 50 3.56 9.02 -4.71
N ASN A 51 4.45 9.57 -3.88
CA ASN A 51 5.05 8.84 -2.77
C ASN A 51 4.00 8.50 -1.72
N MET A 52 3.11 9.47 -1.40
CA MET A 52 2.00 9.22 -0.47
C MET A 52 1.09 8.08 -0.94
N LYS A 53 0.74 8.04 -2.23
CA LYS A 53 -0.08 6.94 -2.77
C LYS A 53 0.61 5.59 -2.73
N ALA A 54 1.92 5.55 -3.03
CA ALA A 54 2.69 4.31 -2.98
C ALA A 54 2.75 3.75 -1.55
N VAL A 55 3.07 4.61 -0.57
CA VAL A 55 3.12 4.22 0.84
C VAL A 55 1.74 3.81 1.34
N LEU A 56 0.68 4.57 1.04
CA LEU A 56 -0.67 4.18 1.44
C LEU A 56 -1.09 2.84 0.83
N ALA A 57 -0.73 2.56 -0.43
CA ALA A 57 -1.01 1.27 -1.05
C ALA A 57 -0.25 0.12 -0.36
N HIS A 58 0.99 0.36 0.06
CA HIS A 58 1.79 -0.59 0.83
C HIS A 58 1.16 -0.89 2.20
N GLU A 59 0.77 0.14 2.96
CA GLU A 59 0.09 -0.03 4.26
C GLU A 59 -1.25 -0.78 4.13
N ILE A 60 -2.04 -0.49 3.08
CA ILE A 60 -3.25 -1.27 2.77
C ILE A 60 -2.89 -2.72 2.45
N GLY A 61 -1.75 -2.97 1.82
CA GLY A 61 -1.23 -4.31 1.56
C GLY A 61 -0.99 -5.13 2.83
N HIS A 62 -0.48 -4.51 3.91
CA HIS A 62 -0.40 -5.18 5.20
C HIS A 62 -1.77 -5.61 5.73
N CYS A 63 -2.76 -4.74 5.64
CA CYS A 63 -4.14 -5.05 6.06
C CYS A 63 -4.75 -6.17 5.20
N ALA A 64 -4.64 -6.04 3.88
CA ALA A 64 -5.28 -6.95 2.92
C ALA A 64 -4.71 -8.37 2.96
N THR A 65 -3.43 -8.50 3.28
CA THR A 65 -2.74 -9.80 3.39
C THR A 65 -2.73 -10.34 4.82
N GLY A 66 -3.19 -9.56 5.80
CA GLY A 66 -3.09 -9.88 7.23
C GLY A 66 -1.65 -9.96 7.74
N CYS A 67 -0.68 -9.39 7.02
CA CYS A 67 0.74 -9.51 7.31
C CYS A 67 1.24 -8.34 8.15
N THR A 68 0.78 -8.25 9.39
CA THR A 68 1.43 -7.41 10.42
C THR A 68 2.37 -8.26 11.27
N HIS A 69 3.33 -7.64 11.94
CA HIS A 69 4.30 -8.35 12.77
C HIS A 69 4.45 -7.65 14.12
N ARG A 70 4.85 -8.42 15.15
CA ARG A 70 5.22 -7.83 16.44
C ARG A 70 6.57 -7.14 16.31
N MET A 71 6.81 -6.10 17.11
CA MET A 71 8.11 -5.40 17.15
C MET A 71 9.29 -6.33 17.50
N SER A 72 9.03 -7.44 18.19
CA SER A 72 10.02 -8.46 18.55
C SER A 72 10.11 -9.63 17.56
N SER A 73 9.48 -9.52 16.39
CA SER A 73 9.50 -10.60 15.40
C SER A 73 10.90 -10.78 14.81
N PRO A 74 11.31 -12.00 14.47
CA PRO A 74 12.55 -12.23 13.73
C PRO A 74 12.55 -11.50 12.39
N ILE A 75 13.72 -11.01 11.96
CA ILE A 75 13.89 -10.24 10.72
C ILE A 75 13.34 -11.00 9.51
N ASP A 76 13.60 -12.31 9.39
CA ASP A 76 13.08 -13.14 8.29
C ASP A 76 11.54 -13.14 8.19
N LEU A 77 10.84 -13.05 9.32
CA LEU A 77 9.38 -12.98 9.34
C LEU A 77 8.90 -11.59 8.90
N VAL A 78 9.58 -10.54 9.38
CA VAL A 78 9.32 -9.15 8.99
C VAL A 78 9.47 -9.02 7.48
N GLU A 79 10.59 -9.42 6.90
CA GLU A 79 10.85 -9.32 5.46
C GLU A 79 9.81 -10.08 4.61
N ARG A 80 9.35 -11.25 5.07
CA ARG A 80 8.25 -11.99 4.40
C ARG A 80 6.94 -11.23 4.43
N HIS A 81 6.66 -10.48 5.49
CA HIS A 81 5.45 -9.66 5.61
C HIS A 81 5.55 -8.43 4.71
N GLU A 82 6.68 -7.72 4.72
CA GLU A 82 6.96 -6.60 3.81
C GLU A 82 6.82 -7.01 2.34
N TYR A 83 7.40 -8.16 1.96
CA TYR A 83 7.30 -8.68 0.59
C TYR A 83 5.85 -8.94 0.17
N LYS A 84 5.02 -9.48 1.06
CA LYS A 84 3.60 -9.74 0.76
C LYS A 84 2.80 -8.46 0.62
N ALA A 85 3.03 -7.47 1.49
CA ALA A 85 2.40 -6.16 1.41
C ALA A 85 2.78 -5.44 0.12
N GLU A 86 4.07 -5.43 -0.22
CA GLU A 86 4.59 -4.81 -1.45
C GLU A 86 4.02 -5.49 -2.71
N ARG A 87 4.03 -6.82 -2.74
CA ARG A 87 3.45 -7.58 -3.84
C ARG A 87 1.96 -7.25 -4.02
N TRP A 88 1.20 -7.19 -2.94
CA TRP A 88 -0.21 -6.82 -2.99
C TRP A 88 -0.40 -5.41 -3.55
N ALA A 89 0.41 -4.44 -3.09
CA ALA A 89 0.35 -3.06 -3.56
C ALA A 89 0.61 -2.96 -5.07
N ILE A 90 1.64 -3.64 -5.57
CA ILE A 90 1.98 -3.69 -7.01
C ILE A 90 0.84 -4.33 -7.81
N GLU A 91 0.38 -5.53 -7.43
CA GLU A 91 -0.67 -6.24 -8.16
C GLU A 91 -2.01 -5.46 -8.16
N SER A 92 -2.29 -4.71 -7.10
CA SER A 92 -3.49 -3.87 -6.98
C SER A 92 -3.39 -2.57 -7.78
N CYS A 93 -2.22 -1.93 -7.77
CA CYS A 93 -1.98 -0.65 -8.45
C CYS A 93 -1.70 -0.81 -9.95
N LEU A 94 -1.16 -1.96 -10.36
CA LEU A 94 -0.84 -2.32 -11.74
C LEU A 94 -1.37 -3.73 -12.06
N PRO A 95 -2.70 -3.91 -12.17
CA PRO A 95 -3.28 -5.22 -12.44
C PRO A 95 -2.73 -5.83 -13.73
N PHE A 96 -2.23 -7.07 -13.64
CA PHE A 96 -1.58 -7.76 -14.77
C PHE A 96 -2.44 -7.80 -16.03
N ARG A 97 -3.77 -7.99 -15.89
CA ARG A 97 -4.69 -8.02 -17.04
C ARG A 97 -4.74 -6.67 -17.75
N SER A 98 -4.81 -5.57 -17.00
CA SER A 98 -4.82 -4.21 -17.56
C SER A 98 -3.49 -3.87 -18.21
N LEU A 99 -2.39 -4.23 -17.56
CA LEU A 99 -1.03 -4.05 -18.11
C LEU A 99 -0.87 -4.82 -19.43
N ARG A 100 -1.26 -6.11 -19.44
CA ARG A 100 -1.20 -6.95 -20.64
C ARG A 100 -2.10 -6.44 -21.76
N GLN A 101 -3.26 -5.88 -21.43
CA GLN A 101 -4.16 -5.28 -22.40
C GLN A 101 -3.55 -4.03 -23.04
N ALA A 102 -2.98 -3.12 -22.25
CA ALA A 102 -2.27 -1.96 -22.76
C ALA A 102 -1.11 -2.35 -23.69
N MET A 103 -0.34 -3.38 -23.34
CA MET A 103 0.72 -3.89 -24.21
C MET A 103 0.20 -4.43 -25.55
N ARG A 104 -0.96 -5.10 -25.54
CA ARG A 104 -1.62 -5.58 -26.77
C ARG A 104 -2.16 -4.45 -27.64
N GLU A 105 -2.51 -3.32 -27.03
CA GLU A 105 -2.95 -2.09 -27.72
C GLU A 105 -1.77 -1.29 -28.31
N GLY A 106 -0.54 -1.74 -28.11
CA GLY A 106 0.66 -1.15 -28.71
C GLY A 106 1.50 -0.29 -27.79
N PHE A 107 1.17 -0.19 -26.50
CA PHE A 107 2.00 0.50 -25.50
C PHE A 107 3.15 -0.43 -25.06
N GLN A 108 4.36 -0.19 -25.57
CA GLN A 108 5.51 -1.09 -25.38
C GLN A 108 6.58 -0.51 -24.44
N GLU A 109 6.58 0.81 -24.25
CA GLU A 109 7.60 1.50 -23.47
C GLU A 109 7.12 1.82 -22.05
N PRO A 110 8.00 1.81 -21.03
CA PRO A 110 7.59 2.03 -19.64
C PRO A 110 6.85 3.35 -19.40
N TRP A 111 7.23 4.43 -20.08
CA TRP A 111 6.55 5.73 -19.94
C TRP A 111 5.15 5.74 -20.57
N GLN A 112 4.87 4.83 -21.51
CA GLN A 112 3.53 4.66 -22.08
C GLN A 112 2.59 3.90 -21.14
N LEU A 113 3.15 3.12 -20.21
CA LEU A 113 2.41 2.28 -19.26
C LEU A 113 2.25 2.93 -17.85
N ALA A 114 2.88 4.10 -17.63
CA ALA A 114 2.97 4.76 -16.33
C ALA A 114 1.74 5.60 -15.92
#